data_AF-A0A9D0G8Y8-F1
#
_entry.id   AF-A0A9D0G8Y8-F1
#
_cell.length_a   1.000
_cell.length_b   1.000
_cell.length_c   1.000
_cell.angle_alpha   90.00
_cell.angle_beta   90.00
_cell.angle_gamma   90.00
#
_symmetry.space_group_name_H-M   'P 1'
#
loop_
_entity.id
_entity.type
_entity.pdbx_description
1 polymer ?
#
loop_
_entity_poly.entity_id
_entity_poly.type
_entity_poly.pdbx_seq_one_letter_code
_entity_poly.pdbx_strand_id
1 'polypeptide(L)'
;MDPQNRGRPDRASWAGALHRQLRPHWRMAGVMGGGMGSESLGAEKQEAPDAEAILRETQRRLEARRASRQPGVVRLQRAVYWLARHWVSLTNTVIALYLFGAILPAPLMHAGYTDAAALFYRFYRGFCHQYPFRSWFLFGEAAAYPLREPIPIIEMNRLRSFVGNAHLGYKLALCQRDIAIYSAMLIGGLAYGIVRRWRRIPPLPLWLYFAFGIMPMMLDGGIQWLSYAIWQLFPGVLSQPFETIPQLRTLTGALFGLGVIGLGYPYLGEYFDEVKQTLSKRYA
;
A
#
# COMPACT_ATOMS: atom_id res chain seq x y z
N MET A 1 -44.90 -54.81 -3.11
CA MET A 1 -44.41 -54.06 -1.95
C MET A 1 -44.46 -52.57 -2.29
N ASP A 2 -45.47 -51.90 -1.77
CA ASP A 2 -45.51 -50.45 -1.43
C ASP A 2 -45.22 -50.37 0.10
N PRO A 3 -44.93 -49.24 0.81
CA PRO A 3 -44.76 -47.84 0.40
C PRO A 3 -43.57 -47.06 1.05
N GLN A 4 -43.39 -45.83 0.54
CA GLN A 4 -43.04 -44.58 1.25
C GLN A 4 -41.66 -44.35 1.91
N ASN A 5 -40.97 -43.34 1.34
CA ASN A 5 -40.58 -42.09 2.03
C ASN A 5 -39.52 -42.14 3.15
N ARG A 6 -38.25 -41.80 2.85
CA ARG A 6 -37.40 -40.97 3.73
C ARG A 6 -36.42 -40.11 2.92
N GLY A 7 -36.41 -38.83 3.27
CA GLY A 7 -35.81 -37.74 2.50
C GLY A 7 -34.28 -37.64 2.59
N ARG A 8 -33.72 -36.96 1.58
CA ARG A 8 -32.45 -36.22 1.68
C ARG A 8 -32.79 -34.73 1.56
N PRO A 9 -32.33 -33.86 2.47
CA PRO A 9 -32.59 -32.43 2.38
C PRO A 9 -31.67 -31.75 1.35
N ASP A 10 -32.28 -30.91 0.52
CA ASP A 10 -31.66 -30.10 -0.52
C ASP A 10 -31.01 -28.83 0.08
N ARG A 11 -29.84 -28.46 -0.46
CA ARG A 11 -28.91 -27.42 0.05
C ARG A 11 -29.31 -26.01 -0.38
N ALA A 12 -30.58 -25.66 -0.24
CA ALA A 12 -31.11 -24.36 -0.66
C ALA A 12 -31.94 -23.70 0.45
N SER A 13 -31.31 -23.27 1.56
CA SER A 13 -32.03 -22.47 2.56
C SER A 13 -31.23 -21.39 3.31
N TRP A 14 -29.96 -21.11 2.96
CA TRP A 14 -29.19 -20.10 3.68
C TRP A 14 -29.04 -18.74 2.98
N ALA A 15 -29.67 -18.52 1.82
CA ALA A 15 -29.60 -17.26 1.09
C ALA A 15 -30.75 -16.26 1.40
N GLY A 16 -31.70 -16.60 2.28
CA GLY A 16 -32.93 -15.82 2.50
C GLY A 16 -32.98 -14.92 3.75
N ALA A 17 -31.97 -14.98 4.63
CA ALA A 17 -32.14 -14.49 6.01
C ALA A 17 -31.38 -13.21 6.39
N LEU A 18 -30.58 -12.59 5.50
CA LEU A 18 -29.78 -11.40 5.88
C LEU A 18 -29.94 -10.16 4.99
N HIS A 19 -31.00 -10.09 4.19
CA HIS A 19 -31.27 -8.94 3.31
C HIS A 19 -32.51 -8.12 3.68
N ARG A 20 -32.94 -8.19 4.95
CA ARG A 20 -34.21 -7.64 5.43
C ARG A 20 -34.09 -6.57 6.52
N GLN A 21 -33.00 -5.78 6.55
CA GLN A 21 -32.82 -4.80 7.63
C GLN A 21 -32.33 -3.39 7.28
N LEU A 22 -32.25 -2.97 6.01
CA LEU A 22 -31.98 -1.56 5.69
C LEU A 22 -32.72 -1.11 4.40
N ARG A 23 -34.02 -0.84 4.51
CA ARG A 23 -34.73 0.01 3.55
C ARG A 23 -35.32 1.21 4.30
N PRO A 24 -35.05 2.46 3.88
CA PRO A 24 -35.76 3.63 4.39
C PRO A 24 -37.23 3.57 4.00
N HIS A 25 -38.11 3.83 4.96
CA HIS A 25 -39.55 3.93 4.78
C HIS A 25 -39.92 5.13 3.91
N TRP A 26 -40.29 4.89 2.65
CA TRP A 26 -41.14 5.82 1.90
C TRP A 26 -42.57 5.27 1.94
N ARG A 27 -43.39 5.83 2.83
CA ARG A 27 -44.83 5.54 2.90
C ARG A 27 -45.51 6.08 1.63
N MET A 28 -45.93 5.16 0.75
CA MET A 28 -47.02 5.38 -0.19
C MET A 28 -48.34 5.36 0.61
N ALA A 29 -48.91 6.54 0.89
CA ALA A 29 -50.27 6.66 1.37
C ALA A 29 -51.20 6.71 0.15
N GLY A 30 -51.75 5.56 -0.22
CA GLY A 30 -52.94 5.49 -1.06
C GLY A 30 -54.17 5.64 -0.17
N VAL A 31 -54.98 6.67 -0.40
CA VAL A 31 -56.31 6.83 0.18
C VAL A 31 -57.32 6.72 -0.96
N MET A 32 -58.12 5.65 -0.94
CA MET A 32 -59.44 5.64 -1.55
C MET A 32 -60.46 5.86 -0.43
N GLY A 33 -61.36 6.82 -0.62
CA GLY A 33 -62.51 7.07 0.24
C GLY A 33 -63.24 8.31 -0.22
N GLY A 34 -64.33 8.14 -0.97
CA GLY A 34 -65.17 9.22 -1.47
C GLY A 34 -65.98 9.91 -0.37
N GLY A 35 -66.28 11.18 -0.59
CA GLY A 35 -67.18 12.01 0.19
C GLY A 35 -67.18 13.44 -0.35
N MET A 36 -68.33 13.90 -0.82
CA MET A 36 -68.55 15.23 -1.41
C MET A 36 -68.20 16.35 -0.42
N GLY A 37 -67.38 17.31 -0.85
CA GLY A 37 -67.04 18.51 -0.11
C GLY A 37 -66.18 19.43 -0.97
N SER A 38 -66.73 20.59 -1.33
CA SER A 38 -66.08 21.62 -2.12
C SER A 38 -65.03 22.35 -1.29
N GLU A 39 -63.76 21.98 -1.40
CA GLU A 39 -62.65 22.81 -0.91
C GLU A 39 -61.51 22.84 -1.93
N SER A 40 -61.09 24.06 -2.23
CA SER A 40 -60.15 24.44 -3.27
C SER A 40 -58.82 23.71 -3.17
N LEU A 41 -58.49 22.95 -4.22
CA LEU A 41 -57.12 22.54 -4.51
C LEU A 41 -56.27 23.81 -4.66
N GLY A 42 -55.51 24.14 -3.62
CA GLY A 42 -54.37 25.04 -3.73
C GLY A 42 -53.40 24.44 -4.72
N ALA A 43 -53.52 24.83 -5.98
CA ALA A 43 -52.50 24.60 -6.98
C ALA A 43 -51.23 25.29 -6.46
N GLU A 44 -50.29 24.50 -5.95
CA GLU A 44 -48.91 24.95 -5.78
C GLU A 44 -48.40 25.24 -7.19
N LYS A 45 -48.61 26.48 -7.60
CA LYS A 45 -48.18 27.04 -8.86
C LYS A 45 -46.66 26.89 -8.85
N GLN A 46 -46.14 25.88 -9.56
CA GLN A 46 -44.74 25.88 -9.96
C GLN A 46 -44.55 27.12 -10.83
N GLU A 47 -44.27 28.24 -10.16
CA GLU A 47 -43.92 29.48 -10.80
C GLU A 47 -42.73 29.18 -11.70
N ALA A 48 -42.92 29.38 -13.01
CA ALA A 48 -41.85 29.23 -13.97
C ALA A 48 -40.63 30.00 -13.44
N PRO A 49 -39.44 29.39 -13.41
CA PRO A 49 -38.27 30.03 -12.82
C PRO A 49 -38.12 31.42 -13.42
N ASP A 50 -38.08 32.42 -12.53
CA ASP A 50 -37.94 33.82 -12.88
C ASP A 50 -36.83 33.99 -13.93
N ALA A 51 -37.07 34.80 -14.96
CA ALA A 51 -36.12 35.03 -16.04
C ALA A 51 -34.75 35.44 -15.50
N GLU A 52 -34.74 36.18 -14.38
CA GLU A 52 -33.51 36.58 -13.71
C GLU A 52 -32.78 35.39 -13.04
N ALA A 53 -33.51 34.42 -12.49
CA ALA A 53 -32.93 33.18 -11.96
C ALA A 53 -32.29 32.32 -13.07
N ILE A 54 -32.93 32.24 -14.23
CA ILE A 54 -32.38 31.53 -15.41
C ILE A 54 -31.10 32.22 -15.90
N LEU A 55 -31.09 33.55 -15.98
CA LEU A 55 -29.93 34.33 -16.41
C LEU A 55 -28.74 34.17 -15.44
N ARG A 56 -28.98 34.29 -14.14
CA ARG A 56 -27.95 34.09 -13.09
C ARG A 56 -27.32 32.70 -13.16
N GLU A 57 -28.13 31.64 -13.31
CA GLU A 57 -27.63 30.27 -13.46
C GLU A 57 -26.84 30.09 -14.77
N THR A 58 -27.31 30.68 -15.87
CA THR A 58 -26.62 30.63 -17.16
C THR A 58 -25.25 31.30 -17.09
N GLN A 59 -25.18 32.48 -16.47
CA GLN A 59 -23.94 33.24 -16.29
C GLN A 59 -22.94 32.46 -15.41
N ARG A 60 -23.41 31.89 -14.30
CA ARG A 60 -22.63 30.99 -13.45
C ARG A 60 -22.05 29.80 -14.22
N ARG A 61 -22.83 29.17 -15.10
CA ARG A 61 -22.36 28.05 -15.95
C ARG A 61 -21.31 28.50 -16.97
N LEU A 62 -21.46 29.69 -17.56
CA LEU A 62 -20.48 30.24 -18.51
C LEU A 62 -19.17 30.60 -17.83
N GLU A 63 -19.22 31.18 -16.63
CA GLU A 63 -18.05 31.47 -15.80
C GLU A 63 -17.32 30.18 -15.39
N ALA A 64 -18.06 29.17 -14.93
CA ALA A 64 -17.50 27.86 -14.61
C ALA A 64 -16.85 27.19 -15.84
N ARG A 65 -17.49 27.29 -17.01
CA ARG A 65 -16.94 26.80 -18.29
C ARG A 65 -15.68 27.56 -18.68
N ARG A 66 -15.66 28.90 -18.59
CA ARG A 66 -14.47 29.73 -18.86
C ARG A 66 -13.33 29.39 -17.90
N ALA A 67 -13.61 29.26 -16.61
CA ALA A 67 -12.63 28.86 -15.60
C ALA A 67 -12.03 27.49 -15.92
N SER A 68 -12.85 26.51 -16.32
CA SER A 68 -12.36 25.18 -16.72
C SER A 68 -11.56 25.17 -18.02
N ARG A 69 -11.77 26.14 -18.92
CA ARG A 69 -11.04 26.31 -20.19
C ARG A 69 -9.77 27.13 -20.05
N GLN A 70 -9.46 27.67 -18.87
CA GLN A 70 -8.20 28.37 -18.66
C GLN A 70 -7.03 27.43 -18.98
N PRO A 71 -6.01 27.89 -19.76
CA PRO A 71 -4.92 27.03 -20.20
C PRO A 71 -4.20 26.31 -19.04
N GLY A 72 -4.06 26.99 -17.89
CA GLY A 72 -3.46 26.41 -16.68
C GLY A 72 -4.28 25.25 -16.11
N VAL A 73 -5.61 25.38 -16.04
CA VAL A 73 -6.51 24.33 -15.55
C VAL A 73 -6.49 23.12 -16.49
N VAL A 74 -6.47 23.34 -17.80
CA VAL A 74 -6.37 22.26 -18.80
C VAL A 74 -5.04 21.52 -18.70
N ARG A 75 -3.91 22.24 -18.55
CA ARG A 75 -2.58 21.62 -18.35
C ARG A 75 -2.54 20.79 -17.07
N LEU A 76 -3.05 21.32 -15.97
CA LEU A 76 -3.11 20.60 -14.68
C LEU A 76 -3.95 19.33 -14.81
N GLN A 77 -5.14 19.43 -15.39
CA GLN A 77 -6.03 18.28 -15.54
C GLN A 77 -5.44 17.20 -16.48
N ARG A 78 -4.73 17.58 -17.55
CA ARG A 78 -3.95 16.63 -18.37
C ARG A 78 -2.83 15.96 -17.57
N ALA A 79 -2.12 16.71 -16.73
CA ALA A 79 -1.07 16.16 -15.86
C ALA A 79 -1.66 15.17 -14.84
N VAL A 80 -2.80 15.49 -14.21
CA VAL A 80 -3.52 14.59 -13.31
C VAL A 80 -4.00 13.34 -14.03
N TYR A 81 -4.54 13.48 -15.24
CA TYR A 81 -4.95 12.32 -16.06
C TYR A 81 -3.76 11.42 -16.41
N TRP A 82 -2.62 12.01 -16.81
CA TRP A 82 -1.40 11.26 -17.08
C TRP A 82 -0.91 10.53 -15.82
N LEU A 83 -0.89 11.20 -14.68
CA LEU A 83 -0.55 10.60 -13.39
C LEU A 83 -1.48 9.42 -13.08
N ALA A 84 -2.81 9.61 -13.16
CA ALA A 84 -3.79 8.55 -12.93
C ALA A 84 -3.68 7.38 -13.92
N ARG A 85 -3.16 7.61 -15.13
CA ARG A 85 -2.89 6.54 -16.10
C ARG A 85 -1.61 5.78 -15.80
N HIS A 86 -0.57 6.47 -15.32
CA HIS A 86 0.79 5.93 -15.18
C HIS A 86 1.21 5.63 -13.74
N TRP A 87 0.33 5.83 -12.75
CA TRP A 87 0.67 5.74 -11.32
C TRP A 87 1.39 4.43 -10.94
N VAL A 88 0.97 3.26 -11.43
CA VAL A 88 1.65 1.98 -11.11
C VAL A 88 3.09 1.96 -11.61
N SER A 89 3.32 2.45 -12.83
CA SER A 89 4.66 2.52 -13.40
C SER A 89 5.53 3.48 -12.61
N LEU A 90 4.97 4.64 -12.22
CA LEU A 90 5.67 5.65 -11.43
C LEU A 90 6.05 5.10 -10.05
N THR A 91 5.11 4.51 -9.32
CA THR A 91 5.37 3.93 -8.00
C THR A 91 6.41 2.81 -8.07
N ASN A 92 6.28 1.88 -9.04
CA ASN A 92 7.27 0.81 -9.23
C ASN A 92 8.65 1.38 -9.62
N THR A 93 8.71 2.46 -10.41
CA THR A 93 9.97 3.12 -10.78
C THR A 93 10.64 3.72 -9.55
N VAL A 94 9.89 4.41 -8.69
CA VAL A 94 10.44 4.97 -7.43
C VAL A 94 10.97 3.86 -6.53
N ILE A 95 10.21 2.77 -6.36
CA ILE A 95 10.64 1.60 -5.57
C ILE A 95 11.91 0.99 -6.19
N ALA A 96 11.95 0.82 -7.50
CA ALA A 96 13.10 0.26 -8.21
C ALA A 96 14.34 1.16 -8.04
N LEU A 97 14.22 2.47 -8.24
CA LEU A 97 15.32 3.41 -8.05
C LEU A 97 15.84 3.36 -6.60
N TYR A 98 14.95 3.30 -5.62
CA TYR A 98 15.33 3.18 -4.22
C TYR A 98 16.00 1.82 -3.89
N LEU A 99 15.51 0.71 -4.45
CA LEU A 99 16.10 -0.62 -4.25
C LEU A 99 17.47 -0.73 -4.92
N PHE A 100 17.55 -0.39 -6.20
CA PHE A 100 18.79 -0.50 -6.96
C PHE A 100 19.83 0.53 -6.49
N GLY A 101 19.42 1.72 -6.05
CA GLY A 101 20.29 2.68 -5.38
C GLY A 101 20.90 2.14 -4.08
N ALA A 102 20.21 1.24 -3.37
CA ALA A 102 20.74 0.58 -2.18
C ALA A 102 21.69 -0.60 -2.50
N ILE A 103 21.52 -1.22 -3.67
CA ILE A 103 22.36 -2.33 -4.15
C ILE A 103 23.66 -1.81 -4.78
N LEU A 104 23.56 -0.74 -5.57
CA LEU A 104 24.64 -0.10 -6.34
C LEU A 104 25.94 0.21 -5.57
N PRO A 105 25.96 0.51 -4.27
CA PRO A 105 27.19 0.87 -3.57
C PRO A 105 28.19 -0.29 -3.52
N ALA A 106 27.73 -1.54 -3.45
CA ALA A 106 28.63 -2.69 -3.44
C ALA A 106 29.37 -2.87 -4.79
N PRO A 107 28.70 -2.82 -5.97
CA PRO A 107 29.37 -2.76 -7.27
C PRO A 107 30.32 -1.56 -7.43
N LEU A 108 29.94 -0.37 -6.94
CA LEU A 108 30.80 0.81 -6.99
C LEU A 108 32.07 0.63 -6.17
N MET A 109 31.96 0.07 -4.96
CA MET A 109 33.11 -0.28 -4.13
C MET A 109 34.01 -1.32 -4.79
N HIS A 110 33.42 -2.35 -5.41
CA HIS A 110 34.17 -3.37 -6.12
C HIS A 110 34.95 -2.80 -7.32
N ALA A 111 34.36 -1.84 -8.03
CA ALA A 111 34.98 -1.13 -9.15
C ALA A 111 35.95 0.00 -8.72
N GLY A 112 36.13 0.25 -7.43
CA GLY A 112 37.03 1.29 -6.90
C GLY A 112 36.44 2.70 -6.85
N TYR A 113 35.17 2.90 -7.19
CA TYR A 113 34.47 4.19 -7.10
C TYR A 113 33.98 4.48 -5.67
N THR A 114 34.93 4.61 -4.74
CA THR A 114 34.66 4.75 -3.30
C THR A 114 33.85 6.00 -2.95
N ASP A 115 34.17 7.16 -3.54
CA ASP A 115 33.46 8.42 -3.28
C ASP A 115 32.00 8.37 -3.73
N ALA A 116 31.75 7.77 -4.89
CA ALA A 116 30.39 7.56 -5.40
C ALA A 116 29.61 6.62 -4.48
N ALA A 117 30.20 5.49 -4.07
CA ALA A 117 29.58 4.56 -3.12
C ALA A 117 29.28 5.24 -1.78
N ALA A 118 30.20 6.08 -1.28
CA ALA A 118 30.04 6.82 -0.03
C ALA A 118 28.86 7.79 -0.06
N LEU A 119 28.51 8.37 -1.21
CA LEU A 119 27.30 9.18 -1.36
C LEU A 119 26.04 8.36 -1.07
N PHE A 120 25.92 7.18 -1.67
CA PHE A 120 24.78 6.29 -1.43
C PHE A 120 24.75 5.79 0.01
N TYR A 121 25.87 5.31 0.57
CA TYR A 121 25.90 4.89 1.98
C TYR A 121 25.46 6.02 2.93
N ARG A 122 25.86 7.27 2.67
CA ARG A 122 25.40 8.43 3.45
C ARG A 122 23.90 8.67 3.29
N PHE A 123 23.37 8.63 2.08
CA PHE A 123 21.94 8.79 1.82
C PHE A 123 21.10 7.74 2.58
N TYR A 124 21.46 6.46 2.47
CA TYR A 124 20.72 5.38 3.13
C TYR A 124 20.93 5.30 4.64
N ARG A 125 21.92 6.01 5.21
CA ARG A 125 22.17 6.02 6.66
C ARG A 125 21.01 6.61 7.47
N GLY A 126 20.22 7.50 6.85
CA GLY A 126 18.99 8.03 7.45
C GLY A 126 17.84 7.03 7.51
N PHE A 127 17.87 5.99 6.67
CA PHE A 127 16.81 5.00 6.54
C PHE A 127 17.17 3.64 7.15
N CYS A 128 18.47 3.34 7.25
CA CYS A 128 18.97 2.08 7.78
C CYS A 128 20.25 2.28 8.59
N HIS A 129 20.42 1.47 9.63
CA HIS A 129 21.64 1.51 10.45
C HIS A 129 22.87 0.98 9.73
N GLN A 130 22.70 0.18 8.66
CA GLN A 130 23.77 -0.39 7.85
C GLN A 130 24.72 -1.29 8.66
N TYR A 131 24.20 -2.06 9.61
CA TYR A 131 25.02 -3.03 10.34
C TYR A 131 25.50 -4.14 9.38
N PRO A 132 26.81 -4.44 9.32
CA PRO A 132 27.34 -5.43 8.39
C PRO A 132 26.76 -6.81 8.63
N PHE A 133 26.63 -7.26 9.88
CA PHE A 133 26.03 -8.55 10.24
C PHE A 133 24.51 -8.65 10.00
N ARG A 134 23.87 -7.55 9.58
CA ARG A 134 22.47 -7.52 9.11
C ARG A 134 22.33 -7.16 7.63
N SER A 135 23.43 -7.11 6.90
CA SER A 135 23.46 -6.72 5.48
C SER A 135 23.76 -7.92 4.59
N TRP A 136 23.35 -7.83 3.33
CA TRP A 136 23.86 -8.71 2.29
C TRP A 136 25.20 -8.16 1.77
N PHE A 137 26.09 -9.05 1.34
CA PHE A 137 27.38 -8.73 0.72
C PHE A 137 27.40 -9.24 -0.72
N LEU A 138 28.05 -8.48 -1.58
CA LEU A 138 28.36 -8.88 -2.96
C LEU A 138 29.87 -8.93 -3.14
N PHE A 139 30.33 -9.76 -4.08
CA PHE A 139 31.75 -9.90 -4.45
C PHE A 139 32.64 -10.42 -3.30
N GLY A 140 32.07 -11.23 -2.40
CA GLY A 140 32.78 -11.88 -1.30
C GLY A 140 32.48 -13.38 -1.25
N GLU A 141 33.08 -14.07 -0.28
CA GLU A 141 32.95 -15.53 -0.13
C GLU A 141 31.54 -15.98 0.33
N ALA A 142 30.81 -15.12 1.03
CA ALA A 142 29.48 -15.42 1.53
C ALA A 142 28.54 -14.22 1.36
N ALA A 143 27.24 -14.51 1.21
CA ALA A 143 26.23 -13.48 1.08
C ALA A 143 25.98 -12.71 2.40
N ALA A 144 26.20 -13.34 3.56
CA ALA A 144 25.97 -12.72 4.85
C ALA A 144 26.92 -13.26 5.93
N TYR A 145 27.28 -12.38 6.87
CA TYR A 145 28.16 -12.69 8.00
C TYR A 145 27.46 -12.37 9.33
N PRO A 146 26.51 -13.20 9.79
CA PRO A 146 25.80 -12.96 11.05
C PRO A 146 26.74 -13.08 12.26
N LEU A 147 26.40 -12.39 13.35
CA LEU A 147 27.13 -12.51 14.60
C LEU A 147 26.98 -13.92 15.18
N ARG A 148 28.10 -14.48 15.64
CA ARG A 148 28.12 -15.75 16.40
C ARG A 148 27.96 -15.50 17.90
N GLU A 149 28.49 -14.39 18.36
CA GLU A 149 28.40 -13.92 19.73
C GLU A 149 27.83 -12.51 19.73
N PRO A 150 26.98 -12.18 20.71
CA PRO A 150 26.40 -10.86 20.81
C PRO A 150 27.45 -9.84 21.26
N ILE A 151 27.32 -8.63 20.72
CA ILE A 151 28.23 -7.51 20.98
C ILE A 151 27.48 -6.37 21.65
N PRO A 152 28.15 -5.56 22.50
CA PRO A 152 27.53 -4.39 23.11
C PRO A 152 27.10 -3.36 22.05
N ILE A 153 26.04 -2.59 22.36
CA ILE A 153 25.48 -1.60 21.42
C ILE A 153 26.52 -0.59 20.92
N ILE A 154 27.48 -0.20 21.78
CA ILE A 154 28.55 0.72 21.40
C ILE A 154 29.43 0.17 20.27
N GLU A 155 29.74 -1.12 20.32
CA GLU A 155 30.54 -1.81 19.31
C GLU A 155 29.73 -2.05 18.04
N MET A 156 28.47 -2.46 18.18
CA MET A 156 27.53 -2.54 17.07
C MET A 156 27.45 -1.21 16.29
N ASN A 157 27.39 -0.08 16.99
CA ASN A 157 27.37 1.25 16.36
C ASN A 157 28.67 1.61 15.65
N ARG A 158 29.84 1.16 16.16
CA ARG A 158 31.13 1.34 15.47
C ARG A 158 31.17 0.56 14.16
N LEU A 159 30.59 -0.64 14.12
CA LEU A 159 30.56 -1.48 12.90
C LEU A 159 29.74 -0.89 11.74
N ARG A 160 28.94 0.16 11.98
CA ARG A 160 28.18 0.83 10.91
C ARG A 160 29.06 1.42 9.82
N SER A 161 30.28 1.85 10.17
CA SER A 161 31.25 2.42 9.23
C SER A 161 31.94 1.36 8.37
N PHE A 162 31.93 0.10 8.77
CA PHE A 162 32.56 -0.98 8.01
C PHE A 162 31.77 -1.27 6.73
N VAL A 163 32.36 -1.00 5.56
CA VAL A 163 31.71 -1.18 4.24
C VAL A 163 32.00 -2.56 3.65
N GLY A 164 33.20 -3.09 3.83
CA GLY A 164 33.64 -4.33 3.17
C GLY A 164 35.10 -4.28 2.76
N ASN A 165 35.58 -5.36 2.18
CA ASN A 165 36.92 -5.49 1.61
C ASN A 165 36.94 -6.57 0.52
N ALA A 166 38.08 -6.80 -0.13
CA ALA A 166 38.20 -7.76 -1.22
C ALA A 166 37.88 -9.22 -0.84
N HIS A 167 37.99 -9.60 0.43
CA HIS A 167 37.75 -10.97 0.90
C HIS A 167 36.29 -11.18 1.31
N LEU A 168 35.74 -10.26 2.11
CA LEU A 168 34.36 -10.31 2.59
C LEU A 168 33.35 -9.79 1.56
N GLY A 169 33.82 -9.14 0.49
CA GLY A 169 33.00 -8.37 -0.40
C GLY A 169 32.51 -7.07 0.23
N TYR A 170 31.54 -6.44 -0.41
CA TYR A 170 31.00 -5.15 -0.03
C TYR A 170 29.52 -5.24 0.32
N LYS A 171 29.14 -4.65 1.45
CA LYS A 171 27.77 -4.69 1.95
C LYS A 171 26.83 -3.81 1.13
N LEU A 172 25.55 -4.18 1.04
CA LEU A 172 24.51 -3.29 0.53
C LEU A 172 24.25 -2.12 1.49
N ALA A 173 23.68 -1.02 1.00
CA ALA A 173 23.41 0.16 1.82
C ALA A 173 22.13 0.06 2.68
N LEU A 174 21.39 -1.03 2.55
CA LEU A 174 20.22 -1.37 3.35
C LEU A 174 20.39 -2.77 3.97
N CYS A 175 19.66 -3.01 5.06
CA CYS A 175 19.72 -4.31 5.73
C CYS A 175 18.96 -5.39 4.93
N GLN A 176 19.18 -6.65 5.28
CA GLN A 176 18.55 -7.81 4.66
C GLN A 176 17.02 -7.71 4.67
N ARG A 177 16.43 -7.21 5.76
CA ARG A 177 14.98 -7.01 5.89
C ARG A 177 14.48 -5.92 4.94
N ASP A 178 15.13 -4.76 4.89
CA ASP A 178 14.72 -3.65 4.01
C ASP A 178 14.85 -4.05 2.54
N ILE A 179 15.96 -4.69 2.16
CA ILE A 179 16.14 -5.23 0.80
C ILE A 179 15.01 -6.19 0.45
N ALA A 180 14.61 -7.07 1.37
CA ALA A 180 13.50 -7.98 1.15
C ALA A 180 12.15 -7.26 1.02
N ILE A 181 11.88 -6.25 1.85
CA ILE A 181 10.65 -5.44 1.77
C ILE A 181 10.54 -4.77 0.39
N TYR A 182 11.57 -4.02 -0.03
CA TYR A 182 11.50 -3.29 -1.30
C TYR A 182 11.55 -4.21 -2.52
N SER A 183 12.26 -5.33 -2.46
CA SER A 183 12.26 -6.34 -3.52
C SER A 183 10.88 -6.98 -3.68
N ALA A 184 10.26 -7.39 -2.56
CA ALA A 184 8.91 -7.92 -2.55
C ALA A 184 7.88 -6.89 -3.03
N MET A 185 8.02 -5.63 -2.63
CA MET A 185 7.17 -4.54 -3.11
C MET A 185 7.30 -4.35 -4.62
N LEU A 186 8.53 -4.38 -5.16
CA LEU A 186 8.75 -4.26 -6.60
C LEU A 186 8.15 -5.44 -7.37
N ILE A 187 8.42 -6.67 -6.93
CA ILE A 187 7.89 -7.89 -7.57
C ILE A 187 6.36 -7.91 -7.51
N GLY A 188 5.78 -7.68 -6.33
CA GLY A 188 4.34 -7.62 -6.13
C GLY A 188 3.70 -6.49 -6.96
N GLY A 189 4.37 -5.34 -7.05
CA GLY A 189 3.87 -4.19 -7.80
C GLY A 189 3.92 -4.39 -9.31
N LEU A 190 4.95 -5.07 -9.82
CA LEU A 190 5.03 -5.50 -11.22
C LEU A 190 3.96 -6.56 -11.53
N ALA A 191 3.80 -7.56 -10.66
CA ALA A 191 2.76 -8.57 -10.77
C ALA A 191 1.35 -7.95 -10.78
N TYR A 192 1.06 -7.03 -9.86
CA TYR A 192 -0.19 -6.26 -9.85
C TYR A 192 -0.38 -5.50 -11.17
N GLY A 193 0.65 -4.78 -11.64
CA GLY A 193 0.59 -4.01 -12.88
C GLY A 193 0.29 -4.84 -14.13
N ILE A 194 0.69 -6.11 -14.13
CA ILE A 194 0.42 -7.11 -15.16
C ILE A 194 -1.00 -7.66 -14.99
N VAL A 195 -1.32 -8.23 -13.82
CA VAL A 195 -2.60 -8.92 -13.54
C VAL A 195 -3.79 -7.97 -13.64
N ARG A 196 -3.65 -6.71 -13.20
CA ARG A 196 -4.71 -5.71 -13.26
C ARG A 196 -5.21 -5.40 -14.68
N ARG A 197 -4.42 -5.74 -15.71
CA ARG A 197 -4.81 -5.56 -17.12
C ARG A 197 -5.92 -6.53 -17.53
N TRP A 198 -6.03 -7.68 -16.86
CA TRP A 198 -7.00 -8.73 -17.21
C TRP A 198 -8.10 -8.90 -16.17
N ARG A 199 -7.82 -8.61 -14.89
CA ARG A 199 -8.81 -8.75 -13.81
C ARG A 199 -8.65 -7.64 -12.78
N ARG A 200 -9.76 -7.21 -12.18
CA ARG A 200 -9.71 -6.37 -10.98
C ARG A 200 -9.24 -7.20 -9.79
N ILE A 201 -8.30 -6.66 -9.02
CA ILE A 201 -7.73 -7.28 -7.83
C ILE A 201 -8.32 -6.53 -6.63
N PRO A 202 -9.07 -7.19 -5.74
CA PRO A 202 -9.59 -6.54 -4.54
C PRO A 202 -8.45 -6.27 -3.53
N PRO A 203 -8.59 -5.25 -2.66
CA PRO A 203 -7.62 -5.01 -1.59
C PRO A 203 -7.54 -6.21 -0.64
N LEU A 204 -6.31 -6.55 -0.24
CA LEU A 204 -6.08 -7.57 0.77
C LEU A 204 -6.80 -7.16 2.08
N PRO A 205 -7.62 -8.02 2.69
CA PRO A 205 -8.24 -7.73 3.97
C PRO A 205 -7.20 -7.35 5.03
N LEU A 206 -7.45 -6.26 5.77
CA LEU A 206 -6.48 -5.72 6.73
C LEU A 206 -6.02 -6.75 7.78
N TRP A 207 -6.92 -7.63 8.22
CA TRP A 207 -6.59 -8.69 9.17
C TRP A 207 -5.63 -9.74 8.59
N LEU A 208 -5.72 -10.06 7.28
CA LEU A 208 -4.78 -10.95 6.60
C LEU A 208 -3.41 -10.28 6.50
N TYR A 209 -3.37 -9.00 6.15
CA TYR A 209 -2.12 -8.26 6.16
C TYR A 209 -1.50 -8.18 7.57
N PHE A 210 -2.33 -7.95 8.58
CA PHE A 210 -1.87 -7.95 9.97
C PHE A 210 -1.30 -9.32 10.36
N ALA A 211 -2.04 -10.41 10.15
CA ALA A 211 -1.64 -11.74 10.56
C ALA A 211 -0.41 -12.28 9.80
N PHE A 212 -0.31 -12.01 8.50
CA PHE A 212 0.73 -12.62 7.65
C PHE A 212 1.85 -11.66 7.23
N GLY A 213 1.64 -10.34 7.28
CA GLY A 213 2.65 -9.34 6.92
C GLY A 213 3.24 -8.64 8.14
N ILE A 214 2.38 -8.01 8.96
CA ILE A 214 2.83 -7.18 10.10
C ILE A 214 3.29 -8.05 11.27
N MET A 215 2.46 -9.00 11.70
CA MET A 215 2.72 -9.81 12.90
C MET A 215 4.03 -10.60 12.81
N PRO A 216 4.37 -11.30 11.70
CA PRO A 216 5.64 -12.04 11.64
C PRO A 216 6.86 -11.13 11.73
N MET A 217 6.82 -9.95 11.08
CA MET A 217 7.90 -8.97 11.15
C MET A 217 7.99 -8.29 12.52
N MET A 218 6.84 -8.03 13.15
CA MET A 218 6.77 -7.46 14.50
C MET A 218 7.32 -8.44 15.54
N LEU A 219 7.02 -9.74 15.43
CA LEU A 219 7.59 -10.76 16.30
C LEU A 219 9.10 -10.88 16.06
N ASP A 220 9.52 -11.03 14.81
CA ASP A 220 10.94 -11.16 14.46
C ASP A 220 11.76 -9.92 14.89
N GLY A 221 11.45 -8.75 14.33
CA GLY A 221 12.18 -7.52 14.61
C GLY A 221 11.95 -6.96 16.02
N GLY A 222 10.74 -7.13 16.55
CA GLY A 222 10.36 -6.63 17.88
C GLY A 222 10.99 -7.45 19.00
N ILE A 223 10.99 -8.79 18.91
CA ILE A 223 11.70 -9.65 19.88
C ILE A 223 13.20 -9.36 19.83
N GLN A 224 13.75 -9.22 18.62
CA GLN A 224 15.15 -8.86 18.44
C GLN A 224 15.48 -7.53 19.15
N TRP A 225 14.74 -6.44 18.86
CA TRP A 225 14.97 -5.15 19.50
C TRP A 225 14.77 -5.20 21.03
N LEU A 226 13.69 -5.85 21.49
CA LEU A 226 13.37 -5.96 22.90
C LEU A 226 14.44 -6.75 23.67
N SER A 227 15.00 -7.80 23.08
CA SER A 227 16.06 -8.59 23.70
C SER A 227 17.33 -7.76 23.95
N TYR A 228 17.72 -6.89 23.00
CA TYR A 228 18.85 -5.98 23.19
C TYR A 228 18.54 -4.90 24.22
N ALA A 229 17.30 -4.39 24.27
CA ALA A 229 16.89 -3.40 25.25
C ALA A 229 16.92 -3.99 26.68
N ILE A 230 16.37 -5.19 26.88
CA ILE A 230 16.39 -5.86 28.19
C ILE A 230 17.82 -6.18 28.61
N TRP A 231 18.64 -6.70 27.70
CA TRP A 231 20.03 -7.05 28.00
C TRP A 231 20.87 -5.84 28.42
N GLN A 232 20.59 -4.65 27.89
CA GLN A 232 21.31 -3.42 28.23
C GLN A 232 20.77 -2.72 29.49
N LEU A 233 19.44 -2.69 29.67
CA LEU A 233 18.80 -1.97 30.76
C LEU A 233 18.75 -2.78 32.06
N PHE A 234 18.72 -4.12 31.95
CA PHE A 234 18.62 -5.03 33.09
C PHE A 234 19.69 -6.13 33.00
N PRO A 235 20.97 -5.79 33.29
CA PRO A 235 22.06 -6.76 33.27
C PRO A 235 21.74 -7.95 34.19
N GLY A 236 21.87 -9.18 33.68
CA GLY A 236 21.61 -10.41 34.42
C GLY A 236 20.21 -11.01 34.23
N VAL A 237 19.25 -10.28 33.64
CA VAL A 237 17.93 -10.85 33.28
C VAL A 237 18.02 -11.76 32.07
N LEU A 238 18.80 -11.36 31.06
CA LEU A 238 19.11 -12.16 29.88
C LEU A 238 20.59 -12.47 29.87
N SER A 239 20.92 -13.74 29.62
CA SER A 239 22.32 -14.16 29.42
C SER A 239 22.87 -13.62 28.10
N GLN A 240 22.08 -13.66 27.02
CA GLN A 240 22.44 -13.17 25.70
C GLN A 240 21.22 -12.58 24.98
N PRO A 241 21.36 -11.48 24.21
CA PRO A 241 20.28 -10.99 23.35
C PRO A 241 20.06 -11.92 22.16
N PHE A 242 18.83 -11.88 21.63
CA PHE A 242 18.43 -12.68 20.48
C PHE A 242 18.74 -11.95 19.17
N GLU A 243 19.36 -12.64 18.22
CA GLU A 243 19.67 -12.11 16.89
C GLU A 243 19.13 -13.05 15.81
N THR A 244 18.27 -12.52 14.94
CA THR A 244 17.62 -13.27 13.87
C THR A 244 18.60 -13.70 12.77
N ILE A 245 18.42 -14.90 12.21
CA ILE A 245 19.16 -15.35 11.02
C ILE A 245 18.74 -14.59 9.73
N PRO A 246 19.65 -14.45 8.74
CA PRO A 246 19.37 -13.71 7.49
C PRO A 246 18.11 -14.16 6.74
N GLN A 247 17.83 -15.46 6.71
CA GLN A 247 16.70 -16.05 6.00
C GLN A 247 15.37 -15.61 6.60
N LEU A 248 15.27 -15.60 7.93
CA LEU A 248 14.04 -15.20 8.62
C LEU A 248 13.79 -13.70 8.48
N ARG A 249 14.83 -12.85 8.55
CA ARG A 249 14.72 -11.41 8.26
C ARG A 249 14.21 -11.14 6.83
N THR A 250 14.63 -11.97 5.89
CA THR A 250 14.23 -11.88 4.48
C THR A 250 12.78 -12.33 4.32
N LEU A 251 12.39 -13.44 4.95
CA LEU A 251 11.03 -13.95 4.88
C LEU A 251 10.03 -12.95 5.49
N THR A 252 10.27 -12.47 6.70
CA THR A 252 9.37 -11.54 7.39
C THR A 252 9.30 -10.19 6.66
N GLY A 253 10.43 -9.69 6.16
CA GLY A 253 10.47 -8.48 5.33
C GLY A 253 9.72 -8.65 4.01
N ALA A 254 9.89 -9.77 3.31
CA ALA A 254 9.21 -10.03 2.04
C ALA A 254 7.68 -10.15 2.22
N LEU A 255 7.23 -10.87 3.26
CA LEU A 255 5.80 -10.97 3.60
C LEU A 255 5.19 -9.60 3.90
N PHE A 256 5.90 -8.77 4.68
CA PHE A 256 5.48 -7.41 4.95
C PHE A 256 5.37 -6.58 3.66
N GLY A 257 6.40 -6.60 2.81
CA GLY A 257 6.43 -5.85 1.55
C GLY A 257 5.35 -6.29 0.55
N LEU A 258 5.11 -7.59 0.41
CA LEU A 258 4.00 -8.12 -0.41
C LEU A 258 2.66 -7.65 0.15
N GLY A 259 2.49 -7.65 1.47
CA GLY A 259 1.28 -7.17 2.13
C GLY A 259 1.02 -5.68 1.90
N VAL A 260 2.07 -4.83 1.95
CA VAL A 260 1.97 -3.39 1.62
C VAL A 260 1.39 -3.20 0.22
N ILE A 261 1.89 -3.93 -0.77
CA ILE A 261 1.40 -3.83 -2.15
C ILE A 261 0.00 -4.45 -2.29
N GLY A 262 -0.22 -5.64 -1.73
CA GLY A 262 -1.49 -6.35 -1.80
C GLY A 262 -2.64 -5.57 -1.18
N LEU A 263 -2.37 -4.75 -0.17
CA LEU A 263 -3.33 -3.80 0.39
C LEU A 263 -3.36 -2.49 -0.43
N GLY A 264 -2.22 -1.83 -0.56
CA GLY A 264 -2.15 -0.44 -1.02
C GLY A 264 -2.43 -0.25 -2.51
N TYR A 265 -1.95 -1.15 -3.39
CA TYR A 265 -2.13 -0.98 -4.83
C TYR A 265 -3.59 -1.11 -5.27
N PRO A 266 -4.37 -2.11 -4.81
CA PRO A 266 -5.81 -2.14 -5.08
C PRO A 266 -6.54 -0.87 -4.63
N TYR A 267 -6.30 -0.38 -3.42
CA TYR A 267 -6.94 0.86 -2.92
C TYR A 267 -6.57 2.09 -3.77
N LEU A 268 -5.29 2.25 -4.10
CA LEU A 268 -4.85 3.33 -5.01
C LEU A 268 -5.46 3.15 -6.41
N GLY A 269 -5.61 1.92 -6.87
CA GLY A 269 -6.25 1.58 -8.14
C GLY A 269 -7.69 2.08 -8.21
N GLU A 270 -8.50 1.80 -7.18
CA GLU A 270 -9.88 2.28 -7.08
C GLU A 270 -9.93 3.81 -7.15
N TYR A 271 -9.10 4.50 -6.35
CA TYR A 271 -9.01 5.95 -6.35
C TYR A 271 -8.62 6.53 -7.72
N PHE A 272 -7.55 6.02 -8.35
CA PHE A 272 -7.08 6.55 -9.63
C PHE A 272 -8.03 6.21 -10.79
N ASP A 273 -8.75 5.09 -10.72
CA ASP A 273 -9.79 4.74 -11.69
C ASP A 273 -10.98 5.71 -11.60
N GLU A 274 -11.39 6.12 -10.39
CA GLU A 274 -12.41 7.16 -10.19
C GLU A 274 -11.96 8.53 -10.72
N VAL A 275 -10.72 8.93 -10.43
CA VAL A 275 -10.13 10.17 -10.96
C VAL A 275 -10.11 10.15 -12.49
N LYS A 276 -9.71 9.02 -13.08
CA LYS A 276 -9.67 8.84 -14.53
C LYS A 276 -11.06 8.93 -15.15
N GLN A 277 -12.07 8.29 -14.56
CA GLN A 277 -13.46 8.33 -15.06
C GLN A 277 -14.08 9.73 -14.95
N THR A 278 -13.78 10.44 -13.85
CA THR A 278 -14.25 11.81 -13.62
C THR A 278 -13.65 12.77 -14.64
N LEU A 279 -12.34 12.66 -14.91
CA LEU A 279 -11.68 13.49 -15.90
C LEU A 279 -12.09 13.09 -17.32
N SER A 280 -12.23 11.80 -17.65
CA SER A 280 -12.65 11.40 -19.01
C SER A 280 -14.04 11.94 -19.38
N LYS A 281 -15.00 11.96 -18.44
CA LYS A 281 -16.34 12.54 -18.67
C LYS A 281 -16.32 14.05 -18.89
N ARG A 282 -15.26 14.75 -18.44
CA ARG A 282 -15.10 16.20 -18.60
C ARG A 282 -14.41 16.57 -19.92
N TYR A 283 -13.76 15.60 -20.57
CA TYR A 283 -12.90 15.77 -21.75
C TYR A 283 -13.36 14.99 -22.99
N ALA A 284 -14.26 14.01 -22.85
CA ALA A 284 -15.04 13.44 -23.94
C ALA A 284 -16.19 14.39 -24.30
#